data_AF-A0AAE9Y5X3-F1
#
_entry.id   AF-A0AAE9Y5X3-F1
#
_cell.length_a   1.000
_cell.length_b   1.000
_cell.length_c   1.000
_cell.angle_alpha   90.00
_cell.angle_beta   90.00
_cell.angle_gamma   90.00
#
_symmetry.space_group_name_H-M   'P 1'
#
loop_
_entity.id
_entity.type
_entity.pdbx_description
1 polymer ?
#
loop_
_entity_poly.entity_id
_entity_poly.type
_entity_poly.pdbx_seq_one_letter_code
_entity_poly.pdbx_strand_id
1 'polypeptide(L)'
;MSDVATDPSVSVADAEGEVHHEHASDLIYIKLAVLLAVLTAAEVAWPYLIEDGPFLMWPLLVMMVVKFVLIAAYFMHLKFDSKILTRIFYSGLLLAVSVYVVALLTMHVFDV
;
A
#
# COMPACT_ATOMS: atom_id res chain seq x y z
N MET A 1 -6.81 -68.15 -6.21
CA MET A 1 -7.55 -67.45 -7.28
C MET A 1 -8.16 -66.21 -6.63
N SER A 2 -7.47 -65.08 -6.43
CA SER A 2 -6.67 -64.28 -7.39
C SER A 2 -7.45 -64.12 -8.71
N ASP A 3 -7.85 -62.94 -9.17
CA ASP A 3 -7.25 -61.62 -9.08
C ASP A 3 -8.22 -60.59 -9.74
N VAL A 4 -8.12 -59.31 -9.35
CA VAL A 4 -8.11 -58.12 -10.26
C VAL A 4 -9.42 -57.81 -11.03
N ALA A 5 -9.93 -56.58 -11.18
CA ALA A 5 -9.47 -55.20 -11.06
C ALA A 5 -10.72 -54.33 -10.74
N THR A 6 -10.68 -53.34 -9.85
CA THR A 6 -10.30 -51.94 -10.15
C THR A 6 -10.94 -51.41 -11.42
N ASP A 7 -12.08 -50.73 -11.27
CA ASP A 7 -12.20 -49.41 -11.88
C ASP A 7 -13.03 -48.43 -11.03
N PRO A 8 -12.38 -47.57 -10.23
CA PRO A 8 -12.95 -46.34 -9.70
C PRO A 8 -12.55 -45.12 -10.59
N SER A 9 -12.30 -45.30 -11.88
CA SER A 9 -12.32 -44.22 -12.86
C SER A 9 -13.72 -44.22 -13.48
N VAL A 10 -14.52 -43.16 -13.48
CA VAL A 10 -14.23 -41.77 -13.77
C VAL A 10 -15.34 -40.97 -13.09
N SER A 11 -15.00 -40.26 -12.02
CA SER A 11 -15.52 -38.92 -11.76
C SER A 11 -14.30 -38.13 -11.30
N VAL A 12 -13.42 -37.95 -12.28
CA VAL A 12 -12.24 -37.10 -12.17
C VAL A 12 -12.79 -35.71 -11.95
N ALA A 13 -12.57 -35.19 -10.74
CA ALA A 13 -12.34 -33.77 -10.52
C ALA A 13 -13.30 -32.80 -11.23
N ASP A 14 -14.59 -32.90 -10.94
CA ASP A 14 -15.46 -31.72 -11.00
C ASP A 14 -15.59 -31.14 -9.59
N ALA A 15 -14.44 -31.01 -8.91
CA ALA A 15 -14.19 -29.80 -8.14
C ALA A 15 -13.92 -28.70 -9.17
N GLU A 16 -14.94 -28.37 -9.96
CA GLU A 16 -15.08 -27.03 -10.50
C GLU A 16 -15.19 -26.16 -9.25
N GLY A 17 -14.03 -25.75 -8.75
CA GLY A 17 -13.93 -24.68 -7.79
C GLY A 17 -14.64 -23.52 -8.47
N GLU A 18 -15.86 -23.27 -8.01
CA GLU A 18 -16.53 -22.00 -8.17
C GLU A 18 -15.50 -20.96 -7.77
N VAL A 19 -14.82 -20.38 -8.77
CA VAL A 19 -13.90 -19.28 -8.56
C VAL A 19 -14.80 -18.11 -8.26
N HIS A 20 -15.14 -18.00 -6.97
CA HIS A 20 -15.80 -16.87 -6.34
C HIS A 20 -15.09 -15.59 -6.80
N HIS A 21 -15.73 -14.88 -7.73
CA HIS A 21 -15.26 -13.64 -8.32
C HIS A 21 -15.17 -12.47 -7.30
N GLU A 22 -15.53 -12.68 -6.03
CA GLU A 22 -15.30 -11.75 -4.92
C GLU A 22 -13.84 -11.76 -4.43
N HIS A 23 -13.13 -12.89 -4.48
CA HIS A 23 -11.77 -12.99 -3.90
C HIS A 23 -10.68 -12.34 -4.75
N ALA A 24 -10.94 -12.05 -6.02
CA ALA A 24 -9.97 -11.39 -6.89
C ALA A 24 -9.65 -9.95 -6.42
N SER A 25 -10.65 -9.28 -5.82
CA SER A 25 -10.52 -7.96 -5.20
C SER A 25 -9.62 -8.02 -3.97
N ASP A 26 -9.91 -8.93 -3.05
CA ASP A 26 -9.20 -9.04 -1.77
C ASP A 26 -7.72 -9.37 -1.97
N LEU A 27 -7.41 -10.21 -2.96
CA LEU A 27 -6.04 -10.55 -3.33
C LEU A 27 -5.23 -9.33 -3.80
N ILE A 28 -5.87 -8.30 -4.37
CA ILE A 28 -5.20 -7.06 -4.76
C ILE A 28 -4.84 -6.24 -3.52
N TYR A 29 -5.76 -6.10 -2.57
CA TYR A 29 -5.49 -5.41 -1.29
C TYR A 29 -4.42 -6.11 -0.47
N ILE A 30 -4.44 -7.44 -0.42
CA ILE A 30 -3.43 -8.25 0.27
C ILE A 30 -2.06 -8.06 -0.37
N LYS A 31 -1.97 -8.07 -1.71
CA LYS A 31 -0.70 -7.77 -2.40
C LYS A 31 -0.18 -6.36 -2.11
N LEU A 32 -1.06 -5.36 -2.07
CA LEU A 32 -0.69 -3.99 -1.70
C LEU A 32 -0.24 -3.89 -0.24
N ALA A 33 -0.87 -4.63 0.68
CA ALA A 33 -0.50 -4.68 2.09
C ALA A 33 0.90 -5.29 2.26
N VAL A 34 1.16 -6.41 1.58
CA VAL A 34 2.48 -7.06 1.58
C VAL A 34 3.54 -6.14 0.97
N LEU A 35 3.24 -5.48 -0.14
CA LEU A 35 4.14 -4.49 -0.75
C LEU A 35 4.47 -3.36 0.24
N LEU A 36 3.46 -2.82 0.93
CA LEU A 36 3.64 -1.77 1.94
C LEU A 36 4.46 -2.24 3.14
N ALA A 37 4.25 -3.47 3.59
CA ALA A 37 5.01 -4.08 4.67
C ALA A 37 6.48 -4.23 4.28
N VAL A 38 6.77 -4.75 3.09
CA VAL A 38 8.14 -4.86 2.56
C VAL A 38 8.79 -3.49 2.42
N LEU A 39 8.07 -2.51 1.87
CA LEU A 39 8.55 -1.13 1.74
C LEU A 39 8.85 -0.50 3.10
N THR A 40 8.14 -0.91 4.16
CA THR A 40 8.35 -0.45 5.54
C THR A 40 9.48 -1.15 6.25
N ALA A 41 9.62 -2.46 6.05
CA ALA A 41 10.82 -3.16 6.50
C ALA A 41 12.08 -2.58 5.84
N ALA A 42 12.03 -2.30 4.54
CA ALA A 42 13.14 -1.69 3.80
C ALA A 42 13.48 -0.29 4.34
N GLU A 43 12.48 0.56 4.59
CA GLU A 43 12.70 1.89 5.14
C GLU A 43 13.30 1.86 6.56
N VAL A 44 12.79 0.98 7.42
CA VAL A 44 13.32 0.82 8.79
C VAL A 44 14.73 0.25 8.75
N ALA A 45 15.04 -0.68 7.83
CA ALA A 45 16.37 -1.27 7.70
C ALA A 45 17.40 -0.30 7.09
N TRP A 46 16.97 0.60 6.19
CA TRP A 46 17.83 1.54 5.49
C TRP A 46 18.81 2.34 6.37
N PRO A 47 18.37 3.01 7.47
CA PRO A 47 19.27 3.76 8.35
C PRO A 47 20.25 2.87 9.12
N TYR A 48 20.02 1.55 9.23
CA TYR A 48 20.98 0.64 9.86
C TYR A 48 22.05 0.12 8.90
N LEU A 49 21.83 0.23 7.58
CA LEU A 49 22.72 -0.33 6.56
C LEU A 49 23.66 0.71 5.93
N ILE A 50 23.36 2.00 6.08
CA ILE A 50 24.09 3.10 5.45
C ILE A 50 24.56 4.07 6.55
N GLU A 51 25.88 4.24 6.63
CA GLU A 51 26.53 5.18 7.55
C GLU A 51 26.41 6.63 7.04
N ASP A 52 26.41 7.57 7.98
CA ASP A 52 25.78 8.89 7.90
C ASP A 52 26.07 9.74 6.65
N GLY A 53 25.02 10.40 6.15
CA GLY A 53 25.11 11.44 5.13
C GLY A 53 23.73 12.01 4.74
N PRO A 54 23.68 13.16 4.04
CA PRO A 54 22.43 13.73 3.53
C PRO A 54 21.66 12.76 2.60
N PHE A 55 22.34 11.75 2.07
CA PHE A 55 21.75 10.64 1.31
C PHE A 55 20.87 9.69 2.13
N LEU A 56 20.88 9.74 3.46
CA LEU A 56 19.90 9.03 4.28
C LEU A 56 18.54 9.74 4.24
N MET A 57 18.52 11.05 4.48
CA MET A 57 17.26 11.77 4.70
C MET A 57 16.35 11.81 3.46
N TRP A 58 16.91 12.12 2.29
CA TRP A 58 16.14 12.30 1.05
C TRP A 58 15.33 11.05 0.60
N PRO A 59 15.94 9.85 0.47
CA PRO A 59 15.19 8.66 0.05
C PRO A 59 14.16 8.20 1.10
N LEU A 60 14.45 8.36 2.39
CA LEU A 60 13.50 8.08 3.49
C LEU A 60 12.25 8.98 3.36
N LEU A 61 12.44 10.28 3.11
CA LEU A 61 11.34 11.23 2.87
C LEU A 61 10.48 10.85 1.65
N VAL A 62 11.12 10.45 0.55
CA VAL A 62 10.40 10.01 -0.66
C VAL A 62 9.59 8.74 -0.40
N MET A 63 10.16 7.75 0.29
CA MET A 63 9.43 6.52 0.65
C MET A 63 8.22 6.79 1.54
N MET A 64 8.33 7.73 2.48
CA MET A 64 7.20 8.17 3.31
C MET A 64 6.05 8.74 2.48
N VAL A 65 6.34 9.64 1.53
CA VAL A 65 5.32 10.21 0.64
C VAL A 65 4.68 9.13 -0.22
N VAL A 66 5.48 8.22 -0.78
CA VAL A 66 4.98 7.11 -1.60
C VAL A 66 3.99 6.25 -0.81
N LYS A 67 4.35 5.86 0.42
CA LYS A 67 3.47 5.08 1.30
C LYS A 67 2.19 5.81 1.61
N PHE A 68 2.29 7.09 1.94
CA PHE A 68 1.12 7.92 2.22
C PHE A 68 0.15 7.91 1.04
N VAL A 69 0.64 8.10 -0.19
CA VAL A 69 -0.19 8.07 -1.40
C VAL A 69 -0.77 6.68 -1.67
N LEU A 70 0.01 5.61 -1.47
CA LEU A 70 -0.44 4.23 -1.65
C LEU A 70 -1.56 3.87 -0.67
N ILE A 71 -1.41 4.25 0.61
CA ILE A 71 -2.43 4.06 1.64
C ILE A 71 -3.67 4.90 1.33
N ALA A 72 -3.50 6.18 0.99
CA ALA A 72 -4.61 7.06 0.67
C ALA A 72 -5.40 6.53 -0.54
N ALA A 73 -4.72 6.20 -1.64
CA ALA A 73 -5.38 5.76 -2.87
C ALA A 73 -6.09 4.41 -2.71
N TYR A 74 -5.47 3.44 -2.05
CA TYR A 74 -5.97 2.07 -2.01
C TYR A 74 -6.62 1.70 -0.68
N PHE A 75 -5.97 1.94 0.47
CA PHE A 75 -6.49 1.53 1.79
C PHE A 75 -7.55 2.48 2.35
N MET A 76 -7.50 3.77 2.05
CA MET A 76 -8.58 4.72 2.40
C MET A 76 -9.74 4.71 1.41
N HIS A 77 -9.79 3.75 0.48
CA HIS A 77 -10.85 3.61 -0.53
C HIS A 77 -11.01 4.80 -1.49
N LEU A 78 -10.16 5.84 -1.47
CA LEU A 78 -10.30 7.02 -2.34
C LEU A 78 -10.35 6.72 -3.85
N LYS A 79 -9.75 5.61 -4.30
CA LYS A 79 -9.83 5.14 -5.69
C LYS A 79 -11.17 4.44 -6.02
N PHE A 80 -11.86 3.91 -5.01
CA PHE A 80 -13.10 3.15 -5.13
C PHE A 80 -14.33 3.95 -4.63
N ASP A 81 -14.12 5.06 -3.94
CA ASP A 81 -15.16 5.97 -3.46
C ASP A 81 -15.46 7.10 -4.48
N SER A 82 -16.54 7.82 -4.21
CA SER A 82 -16.96 9.01 -4.93
C SER A 82 -15.88 10.10 -4.93
N LYS A 83 -15.69 10.74 -6.08
CA LYS A 83 -14.72 11.85 -6.29
C LYS A 83 -14.90 13.03 -5.33
N ILE A 84 -16.02 13.09 -4.60
CA ILE A 84 -16.30 14.08 -3.57
C ILE A 84 -15.39 13.88 -2.35
N LEU A 85 -15.22 12.64 -1.86
CA LEU A 85 -14.36 12.36 -0.71
C LEU A 85 -12.89 12.60 -1.08
N THR A 86 -12.52 12.28 -2.32
CA THR A 86 -11.20 12.61 -2.87
C THR A 86 -10.92 14.10 -2.85
N ARG A 87 -11.85 14.94 -3.31
CA ARG A 87 -11.67 16.39 -3.28
C ARG A 87 -11.57 16.94 -1.85
N ILE A 88 -12.40 16.45 -0.94
CA ILE A 88 -12.37 16.91 0.47
C ILE A 88 -11.05 16.52 1.13
N PHE A 89 -10.58 15.28 0.93
CA PHE A 89 -9.29 14.82 1.45
C PHE A 89 -8.13 15.67 0.92
N TYR A 90 -8.05 15.87 -0.40
CA TYR A 90 -7.00 16.71 -1.00
C TYR A 90 -7.11 18.18 -0.58
N SER A 91 -8.32 18.70 -0.37
CA SER A 91 -8.51 20.06 0.17
C SER A 91 -7.97 20.19 1.59
N GLY A 92 -8.16 19.16 2.44
CA GLY A 92 -7.59 19.11 3.79
C GLY A 92 -6.07 18.97 3.77
N LEU A 93 -5.52 18.16 2.86
CA LEU A 93 -4.07 18.04 2.66
C LEU A 93 -3.45 19.37 2.21
N LEU A 94 -4.08 20.03 1.23
CA LEU A 94 -3.66 21.35 0.75
C LEU A 94 -3.73 22.38 1.86
N LEU A 95 -4.83 22.38 2.63
CA LEU A 95 -5.01 23.27 3.77
C LEU A 95 -3.91 23.04 4.83
N ALA A 96 -3.65 21.80 5.21
CA ALA A 96 -2.60 21.45 6.17
C ALA A 96 -1.21 21.94 5.72
N VAL A 97 -0.85 21.70 4.45
CA VAL A 97 0.42 22.18 3.87
C VAL A 97 0.47 23.70 3.88
N SER A 98 -0.62 24.37 3.47
CA SER A 98 -0.66 25.84 3.43
C SER A 98 -0.53 26.47 4.81
N VAL A 99 -1.23 25.94 5.82
CA VAL A 99 -1.11 26.40 7.22
C VAL A 99 0.30 26.16 7.74
N TYR A 100 0.91 25.01 7.45
CA TYR A 100 2.28 24.71 7.84
C TYR A 100 3.28 25.72 7.23
N VAL A 101 3.16 26.02 5.93
CA VAL A 101 4.00 27.02 5.26
C VAL A 101 3.80 28.42 5.86
N VAL A 102 2.56 28.84 6.10
CA VAL A 102 2.27 30.14 6.74
C VAL A 102 2.86 30.21 8.14
N ALA A 103 2.81 29.11 8.91
CA ALA A 103 3.42 29.05 10.23
C ALA A 103 4.95 29.21 10.15
N LEU A 104 5.61 28.53 9.21
CA LEU A 104 7.06 28.66 8.99
C LEU A 104 7.46 30.10 8.58
N LEU A 105 6.66 30.75 7.73
CA LEU A 105 6.87 32.14 7.34
C LEU A 105 6.66 33.09 8.54
N THR A 106 5.65 32.86 9.36
CA THR A 106 5.36 33.67 10.56
C THR A 106 6.45 33.54 11.62
N MET A 107 7.00 32.35 11.79
CA MET A 107 8.07 32.10 12.76
C MET A 107 9.46 32.62 12.33
N HIS A 108 9.55 33.38 11.22
CA HIS A 108 10.81 33.94 10.71
C HIS A 108 11.96 32.91 10.60
N VAL A 109 11.64 31.64 10.29
CA VAL A 109 12.65 30.57 10.15
C VAL A 109 13.66 30.86 9.04
N PHE A 110 13.33 31.78 8.13
CA PHE A 110 14.16 32.20 7.00
C PHE A 110 14.89 33.53 7.22
N ASP A 111 14.69 34.22 8.34
CA ASP A 111 15.56 35.34 8.75
C ASP A 111 16.81 34.73 9.41
N VAL A 112 17.84 34.49 8.59
CA VAL A 112 19.21 34.19 9.02
C VAL A 112 20.09 35.42 8.87
#